data_AF-A0A242K925-F1
#
_entry.id   AF-A0A242K925-F1
#
_cell.length_a   1.000
_cell.length_b   1.000
_cell.length_c   1.000
_cell.angle_alpha   90.00
_cell.angle_beta   90.00
_cell.angle_gamma   90.00
#
_symmetry.space_group_name_H-M   'P 1'
#
loop_
_entity.id
_entity.type
_entity.pdbx_description
1 polymer ?
#
loop_
_entity_poly.entity_id
_entity_poly.type
_entity_poly.pdbx_seq_one_letter_code
_entity_poly.pdbx_strand_id
1 'polypeptide(L)'
;MQKWLLTSLISLIMLLTGCASSSTAETKLAENEQAFTWWQDRATEFGSYDYQTTEEDAFKDLKERFEVSLLPSFEQAQIIIDAAFLTNSRKAEPRDYYFYASNKGLIVTNILRYKGEDSGATSYGKIIETYDYLPELKKVKVANQRIELHNETLNNQYNGKELLTTLNELGTMLEIEDLSDCLETFKEAIKDPTALGNKDIVIYEDYQEGKKEETFGKLLGVKYDKSGIVSQIYAVTYDYRR
;
A
#
# COMPACT_ATOMS: atom_id res chain seq x y z
N MET A 1 -25.68 -50.78 30.37
CA MET A 1 -24.37 -50.16 30.10
C MET A 1 -24.23 -49.62 28.68
N GLN A 2 -24.89 -50.19 27.66
CA GLN A 2 -24.77 -49.78 26.25
C GLN A 2 -25.31 -48.37 25.91
N LYS A 3 -26.26 -47.83 26.68
CA LYS A 3 -26.86 -46.51 26.41
C LYS A 3 -25.97 -45.32 26.81
N TRP A 4 -25.03 -45.49 27.74
CA TRP A 4 -24.13 -44.43 28.20
C TRP A 4 -22.93 -44.22 27.27
N LEU A 5 -22.49 -45.27 26.57
CA LEU A 5 -21.44 -45.20 25.55
C LEU A 5 -21.88 -44.41 24.30
N LEU A 6 -23.17 -44.46 23.95
CA LEU A 6 -23.68 -43.77 22.76
C LEU A 6 -23.74 -42.24 22.94
N THR A 7 -24.11 -41.77 24.15
CA THR A 7 -24.12 -40.33 24.49
C THR A 7 -22.72 -39.72 24.55
N SER A 8 -21.71 -40.49 24.97
CA SER A 8 -20.31 -40.02 25.02
C SER A 8 -19.66 -39.92 23.64
N LEU A 9 -20.15 -40.68 22.65
CA LEU A 9 -19.65 -40.64 21.27
C LEU A 9 -20.22 -39.44 20.49
N ILE A 10 -21.45 -39.03 20.78
CA ILE A 10 -22.12 -37.88 20.13
C ILE A 10 -21.53 -36.55 20.63
N SER A 11 -21.14 -36.43 21.90
CA SER A 11 -20.47 -35.24 22.43
C SER A 11 -19.06 -35.03 21.85
N LEU A 12 -18.38 -36.12 21.45
CA LEU A 12 -17.04 -36.05 20.85
C LEU A 12 -17.09 -35.55 19.39
N ILE A 13 -18.18 -35.81 18.67
CA ILE A 13 -18.36 -35.36 17.28
C ILE A 13 -18.68 -33.85 17.22
N MET A 14 -19.39 -33.30 18.22
CA MET A 14 -19.66 -31.85 18.29
C MET A 14 -18.42 -31.00 18.64
N LEU A 15 -17.36 -31.60 19.18
CA LEU A 15 -16.09 -30.91 19.43
C LEU A 15 -15.19 -30.84 18.19
N LEU A 16 -15.51 -31.56 17.11
CA LEU A 16 -14.78 -31.55 15.84
C LEU A 16 -15.36 -30.59 14.80
N THR A 17 -16.48 -29.92 15.07
CA THR A 17 -16.93 -28.75 14.27
C THR A 17 -16.19 -27.49 14.71
N GLY A 18 -14.90 -27.62 15.01
CA GLY A 18 -14.02 -26.49 15.30
C GLY A 18 -13.90 -25.63 14.06
N CYS A 19 -14.39 -24.39 14.16
CA CYS A 19 -14.08 -23.21 13.34
C CYS A 19 -13.30 -23.49 12.05
N ALA A 20 -13.99 -23.97 11.01
CA ALA A 20 -13.55 -23.66 9.66
C ALA A 20 -13.80 -22.14 9.49
N SER A 21 -12.75 -21.32 9.53
CA SER A 21 -12.86 -19.91 9.15
C SER A 21 -13.41 -19.87 7.72
N SER A 22 -14.63 -19.34 7.56
CA SER A 22 -15.21 -19.10 6.25
C SER A 22 -14.28 -18.18 5.46
N SER A 23 -13.89 -18.58 4.25
CA SER A 23 -13.14 -17.70 3.33
C SER A 23 -13.95 -16.43 3.06
N THR A 24 -13.24 -15.31 3.02
CA THR A 24 -13.79 -13.98 2.71
C THR A 24 -13.40 -13.52 1.30
N ALA A 25 -12.71 -14.37 0.52
CA ALA A 25 -12.30 -14.10 -0.86
C ALA A 25 -13.43 -13.61 -1.78
N GLU A 26 -14.65 -14.13 -1.59
CA GLU A 26 -15.83 -13.78 -2.40
C GLU A 26 -16.68 -12.66 -1.76
N THR A 27 -16.20 -12.02 -0.69
CA THR A 27 -16.89 -10.89 -0.08
C THR A 27 -16.97 -9.74 -1.07
N LYS A 28 -18.18 -9.25 -1.31
CA LYS A 28 -18.44 -8.13 -2.21
C LYS A 28 -17.94 -6.84 -1.57
N LEU A 29 -17.01 -6.18 -2.24
CA LEU A 29 -16.50 -4.86 -1.87
C LEU A 29 -17.33 -3.75 -2.53
N ALA A 30 -17.22 -2.54 -1.99
CA ALA A 30 -17.75 -1.35 -2.64
C ALA A 30 -17.03 -1.09 -3.97
N GLU A 31 -17.69 -0.38 -4.91
CA GLU A 31 -17.14 -0.15 -6.25
C GLU A 31 -15.79 0.58 -6.21
N ASN A 32 -15.68 1.56 -5.30
CA ASN A 32 -14.47 2.36 -5.05
C ASN A 32 -13.34 1.60 -4.32
N GLU A 33 -13.57 0.35 -3.92
CA GLU A 33 -12.54 -0.52 -3.35
C GLU A 33 -12.08 -1.56 -4.38
N GLN A 34 -12.99 -2.03 -5.24
CA GLN A 34 -12.69 -3.02 -6.27
C GLN A 34 -11.56 -2.57 -7.20
N ALA A 35 -11.46 -1.26 -7.48
CA ALA A 35 -10.41 -0.66 -8.31
C ALA A 35 -8.97 -0.93 -7.81
N PHE A 36 -8.82 -1.26 -6.52
CA PHE A 36 -7.54 -1.54 -5.87
C PHE A 36 -7.36 -3.02 -5.53
N THR A 37 -8.20 -3.88 -6.10
CA THR A 37 -8.12 -5.32 -5.88
C THR A 37 -7.84 -6.04 -7.18
N TRP A 38 -7.00 -7.06 -7.09
CA TRP A 38 -6.67 -7.92 -8.21
C TRP A 38 -6.45 -9.32 -7.67
N TRP A 39 -7.05 -10.30 -8.33
CA TRP A 39 -6.99 -11.71 -7.99
C TRP A 39 -6.79 -12.53 -9.26
N GLN A 40 -5.98 -13.56 -9.20
CA GLN A 40 -5.78 -14.51 -10.31
C GLN A 40 -5.59 -15.92 -9.77
N ASP A 41 -5.99 -16.92 -10.56
CA ASP A 41 -5.65 -18.31 -10.28
C ASP A 41 -4.13 -18.52 -10.39
N ARG A 42 -3.57 -19.23 -9.42
CA ARG A 42 -2.14 -19.58 -9.38
C ARG A 42 -1.97 -20.92 -8.70
N ALA A 43 -1.27 -21.86 -9.33
CA ALA A 43 -1.10 -23.21 -8.78
C ALA A 43 0.20 -23.38 -7.96
N THR A 44 1.17 -22.48 -8.15
CA THR A 44 2.53 -22.62 -7.61
C THR A 44 2.96 -21.38 -6.85
N GLU A 45 3.93 -21.56 -5.96
CA GLU A 45 4.57 -20.50 -5.18
C GLU A 45 5.34 -19.51 -6.07
N PHE A 46 5.73 -18.36 -5.53
CA PHE A 46 6.57 -17.38 -6.25
C PHE A 46 8.05 -17.77 -6.30
N GLY A 47 8.48 -18.73 -5.47
CA GLY A 47 9.89 -19.06 -5.30
C GLY A 47 10.63 -18.04 -4.44
N SER A 48 11.96 -17.96 -4.60
CA SER A 48 12.84 -17.10 -3.81
C SER A 48 13.68 -16.23 -4.73
N TYR A 49 13.48 -14.92 -4.66
CA TYR A 49 14.19 -13.93 -5.48
C TYR A 49 14.44 -12.66 -4.68
N ASP A 50 15.58 -12.02 -4.90
CA ASP A 50 15.94 -10.73 -4.31
C ASP A 50 16.90 -10.03 -5.28
N TYR A 51 16.39 -9.07 -6.06
CA TYR A 51 17.19 -8.37 -7.06
C TYR A 51 16.61 -7.02 -7.47
N GLN A 52 17.50 -6.18 -8.01
CA GLN A 52 17.17 -4.91 -8.67
C GLN A 52 17.22 -5.09 -10.19
N THR A 53 16.36 -4.38 -10.91
CA THR A 53 16.33 -4.40 -12.38
C THR A 53 15.81 -3.09 -12.98
N THR A 54 15.86 -2.99 -14.31
CA THR A 54 15.35 -1.85 -15.09
C THR A 54 13.83 -1.92 -15.26
N GLU A 55 13.20 -0.83 -15.68
CA GLU A 55 11.76 -0.81 -15.95
C GLU A 55 11.32 -1.81 -17.02
N GLU A 56 12.05 -1.90 -18.13
CA GLU A 56 11.75 -2.84 -19.22
C GLU A 56 11.80 -4.29 -18.74
N ASP A 57 12.89 -4.65 -18.04
CA ASP A 57 13.06 -5.99 -17.49
C ASP A 57 12.06 -6.28 -16.37
N ALA A 58 11.68 -5.29 -15.56
CA ALA A 58 10.68 -5.43 -14.52
C ALA A 58 9.31 -5.80 -15.09
N PHE A 59 8.85 -5.10 -16.13
CA PHE A 59 7.58 -5.42 -16.78
C PHE A 59 7.61 -6.79 -17.47
N LYS A 60 8.76 -7.17 -18.03
CA LYS A 60 8.96 -8.52 -18.56
C LYS A 60 8.86 -9.57 -17.46
N ASP A 61 9.54 -9.38 -16.33
CA ASP A 61 9.50 -10.32 -15.21
C ASP A 61 8.11 -10.44 -14.58
N LEU A 62 7.40 -9.33 -14.40
CA LEU A 62 6.00 -9.32 -13.94
C LEU A 62 5.11 -10.19 -14.83
N LYS A 63 5.25 -10.07 -16.15
CA LYS A 63 4.42 -10.78 -17.12
C LYS A 63 4.83 -12.24 -17.31
N GLU A 64 6.12 -12.51 -17.48
CA GLU A 64 6.63 -13.81 -17.93
C GLU A 64 7.07 -14.71 -16.79
N ARG A 65 7.63 -14.15 -15.70
CA ARG A 65 8.16 -14.93 -14.59
C ARG A 65 7.15 -15.06 -13.46
N PHE A 66 6.59 -13.93 -13.04
CA PHE A 66 5.68 -13.87 -11.91
C PHE A 66 4.23 -14.02 -12.32
N GLU A 67 3.89 -13.72 -13.57
CA GLU A 67 2.52 -13.78 -14.12
C GLU A 67 1.51 -12.99 -13.28
N VAL A 68 1.90 -11.78 -12.86
CA VAL A 68 1.06 -10.84 -12.10
C VAL A 68 0.91 -9.51 -12.83
N SER A 69 -0.15 -8.76 -12.50
CA SER A 69 -0.40 -7.42 -13.04
C SER A 69 -0.31 -6.38 -11.93
N LEU A 70 0.24 -5.22 -12.26
CA LEU A 70 0.18 -4.05 -11.39
C LEU A 70 -1.23 -3.44 -11.41
N LEU A 71 -1.66 -2.87 -10.29
CA LEU A 71 -2.91 -2.12 -10.25
C LEU A 71 -2.84 -0.85 -11.12
N PRO A 72 -3.95 -0.37 -11.71
CA PRO A 72 -3.98 0.90 -12.46
C PRO A 72 -3.52 2.10 -11.62
N SER A 73 -3.71 2.06 -10.31
CA SER A 73 -3.23 3.08 -9.37
C SER A 73 -1.70 3.18 -9.33
N PHE A 74 -0.96 2.16 -9.79
CA PHE A 74 0.50 2.19 -9.85
C PHE A 74 1.01 3.29 -10.80
N GLU A 75 0.47 3.34 -12.02
CA GLU A 75 0.83 4.38 -13.00
C GLU A 75 0.35 5.76 -12.54
N GLN A 76 -0.84 5.85 -11.94
CA GLN A 76 -1.35 7.10 -11.37
C GLN A 76 -0.43 7.63 -10.26
N ALA A 77 0.06 6.74 -9.39
CA ALA A 77 1.01 7.10 -8.35
C ALA A 77 2.33 7.63 -8.92
N GLN A 78 2.85 7.04 -10.00
CA GLN A 78 4.04 7.57 -10.67
C GLN A 78 3.82 9.01 -11.14
N ILE A 79 2.66 9.30 -11.75
CA ILE A 79 2.29 10.64 -12.22
C ILE A 79 2.22 11.63 -11.05
N ILE A 80 1.60 11.25 -9.94
CA ILE A 80 1.46 12.10 -8.75
C ILE A 80 2.84 12.39 -8.13
N ILE A 81 3.70 11.37 -8.00
CA ILE A 81 5.05 11.54 -7.48
C ILE A 81 5.89 12.45 -8.39
N ASP A 82 5.81 12.24 -9.71
CA ASP A 82 6.46 13.10 -10.69
C ASP A 82 5.95 14.54 -10.57
N ALA A 83 4.63 14.76 -10.48
CA ALA A 83 4.05 16.08 -10.32
C ALA A 83 4.49 16.77 -9.01
N ALA A 84 4.65 16.00 -7.93
CA ALA A 84 5.08 16.50 -6.63
C ALA A 84 6.54 16.95 -6.61
N PHE A 85 7.46 16.19 -7.21
CA PHE A 85 8.91 16.44 -7.09
C PHE A 85 9.62 16.95 -8.34
N LEU A 86 9.03 16.83 -9.53
CA LEU A 86 9.59 17.37 -10.76
C LEU A 86 9.33 18.88 -10.84
N THR A 87 10.37 19.64 -10.53
CA THR A 87 10.39 21.11 -10.56
C THR A 87 11.47 21.61 -11.53
N ASN A 88 11.48 22.91 -11.85
CA ASN A 88 12.47 23.49 -12.77
C ASN A 88 13.93 23.27 -12.32
N SER A 89 14.17 23.07 -11.03
CA SER A 89 15.50 22.87 -10.43
C SER A 89 15.80 21.40 -10.10
N ARG A 90 14.94 20.46 -10.51
CA ARG A 90 15.07 19.03 -10.20
C ARG A 90 14.90 18.17 -11.44
N LYS A 91 15.75 17.16 -11.56
CA LYS A 91 15.70 16.20 -12.67
C LYS A 91 15.38 14.81 -12.13
N ALA A 92 14.48 14.12 -12.82
CA ALA A 92 14.22 12.71 -12.56
C ALA A 92 15.44 11.88 -12.98
N GLU A 93 15.82 10.94 -12.13
CA GLU A 93 16.77 9.87 -12.46
C GLU A 93 16.02 8.67 -13.06
N PRO A 94 16.73 7.73 -13.72
CA PRO A 94 16.11 6.47 -14.13
C PRO A 94 15.42 5.77 -12.95
N ARG A 95 14.26 5.18 -13.23
CA ARG A 95 13.47 4.45 -12.26
C ARG A 95 14.12 3.10 -11.95
N ASP A 96 14.19 2.76 -10.67
CA ASP A 96 14.66 1.45 -10.23
C ASP A 96 13.48 0.56 -9.82
N TYR A 97 13.58 -0.72 -10.13
CA TYR A 97 12.63 -1.73 -9.69
C TYR A 97 13.35 -2.77 -8.84
N TYR A 98 12.76 -3.14 -7.71
CA TYR A 98 13.24 -4.19 -6.81
C TYR A 98 12.17 -5.25 -6.66
N PHE A 99 12.58 -6.50 -6.79
CA PHE A 99 11.73 -7.66 -6.58
C PHE A 99 12.24 -8.44 -5.37
N TYR A 100 11.36 -8.63 -4.40
CA TYR A 100 11.57 -9.56 -3.30
C TYR A 100 10.47 -10.61 -3.34
N ALA A 101 10.81 -11.84 -3.65
CA ALA A 101 9.90 -12.97 -3.63
C ALA A 101 10.29 -13.92 -2.50
N SER A 102 9.29 -14.31 -1.73
CA SER A 102 9.31 -15.48 -0.86
C SER A 102 8.21 -16.41 -1.33
N ASN A 103 8.32 -17.70 -1.02
CA ASN A 103 7.36 -18.74 -1.42
C ASN A 103 5.88 -18.28 -1.53
N LYS A 104 5.38 -17.59 -0.50
CA LYS A 104 3.98 -17.15 -0.42
C LYS A 104 3.74 -15.68 -0.77
N GLY A 105 4.76 -14.89 -1.10
CA GLY A 105 4.55 -13.47 -1.38
C GLY A 105 5.58 -12.86 -2.32
N LEU A 106 5.14 -11.89 -3.10
CA LEU A 106 5.97 -11.10 -4.00
C LEU A 106 5.82 -9.63 -3.64
N ILE A 107 6.93 -8.93 -3.47
CA ILE A 107 6.97 -7.49 -3.26
C ILE A 107 7.67 -6.88 -4.47
N VAL A 108 6.98 -5.94 -5.11
CA VAL A 108 7.49 -5.16 -6.24
C VAL A 108 7.61 -3.73 -5.78
N THR A 109 8.82 -3.20 -5.74
CA THR A 109 9.09 -1.82 -5.33
C THR A 109 9.64 -1.03 -6.50
N ASN A 110 8.96 0.05 -6.88
CA ASN A 110 9.48 1.05 -7.79
C ASN A 110 9.96 2.28 -7.01
N ILE A 111 11.18 2.74 -7.30
CA ILE A 111 11.77 3.93 -6.70
C ILE A 111 11.99 4.99 -7.77
N LEU A 112 11.39 6.16 -7.56
CA LEU A 112 11.55 7.35 -8.40
C LEU A 112 12.40 8.37 -7.65
N ARG A 113 13.55 8.75 -8.21
CA ARG A 113 14.51 9.66 -7.56
C ARG A 113 14.59 11.00 -8.27
N TYR A 114 14.64 12.08 -7.50
CA TYR A 114 14.70 13.45 -8.02
C TYR A 114 15.88 14.18 -7.41
N LYS A 115 16.86 14.52 -8.26
CA LYS A 115 18.10 15.17 -7.85
C LYS A 115 18.02 16.67 -8.09
N GLY A 116 18.34 17.46 -7.06
CA GLY A 116 18.54 18.90 -7.16
C GLY A 116 19.94 19.28 -7.68
N GLU A 117 20.10 20.51 -8.16
CA GLU A 117 21.36 20.99 -8.75
C GLU A 117 22.54 21.01 -7.76
N ASP A 118 22.30 21.17 -6.44
CA ASP A 118 23.34 21.61 -5.50
C ASP A 118 23.87 20.63 -4.43
N SER A 119 23.43 19.37 -4.28
CA SER A 119 23.99 18.57 -3.15
C SER A 119 23.87 17.05 -3.14
N GLY A 120 23.38 16.37 -4.19
CA GLY A 120 23.21 14.89 -4.13
C GLY A 120 22.07 14.42 -3.20
N ALA A 121 21.42 15.39 -2.58
CA ALA A 121 20.17 15.33 -1.88
C ALA A 121 19.04 14.91 -2.85
N THR A 122 18.44 13.74 -2.60
CA THR A 122 17.42 13.11 -3.43
C THR A 122 16.10 12.96 -2.66
N SER A 123 15.11 13.81 -2.96
CA SER A 123 13.72 13.44 -2.63
C SER A 123 13.32 12.28 -3.53
N TYR A 124 12.52 11.36 -3.01
CA TYR A 124 12.18 10.16 -3.77
C TYR A 124 10.77 9.68 -3.48
N GLY A 125 10.15 9.09 -4.49
CA GLY A 125 8.94 8.32 -4.36
C GLY A 125 9.23 6.83 -4.26
N LYS A 126 8.38 6.11 -3.53
CA LYS A 126 8.31 4.64 -3.54
C LYS A 126 6.89 4.21 -3.82
N ILE A 127 6.73 3.26 -4.73
CA ILE A 127 5.49 2.53 -4.95
C ILE A 127 5.79 1.07 -4.70
N ILE A 128 5.09 0.48 -3.74
CA ILE A 128 5.28 -0.90 -3.30
C ILE A 128 3.97 -1.64 -3.51
N GLU A 129 3.97 -2.66 -4.35
CA GLU A 129 2.83 -3.57 -4.51
C GLU A 129 3.20 -4.93 -3.96
N THR A 130 2.39 -5.43 -3.02
CA THR A 130 2.60 -6.72 -2.38
C THR A 130 1.53 -7.70 -2.85
N TYR A 131 1.95 -8.88 -3.28
CA TYR A 131 1.08 -9.98 -3.66
C TYR A 131 1.19 -11.11 -2.66
N ASP A 132 0.05 -11.70 -2.32
CA ASP A 132 -0.03 -12.90 -1.48
C ASP A 132 -0.55 -14.08 -2.30
N TYR A 133 0.18 -15.20 -2.24
CA TYR A 133 -0.28 -16.49 -2.72
C TYR A 133 -1.00 -17.23 -1.59
N LEU A 134 -2.26 -17.63 -1.86
CA LEU A 134 -3.15 -18.34 -0.96
C LEU A 134 -3.25 -19.81 -1.42
N PRO A 135 -2.46 -20.74 -0.84
CA PRO A 135 -2.36 -22.12 -1.34
C PRO A 135 -3.68 -22.88 -1.22
N GLU A 136 -4.45 -22.62 -0.16
CA GLU A 136 -5.75 -23.26 0.10
C GLU A 136 -6.78 -22.91 -0.99
N LEU A 137 -6.67 -21.72 -1.58
CA LEU A 137 -7.54 -21.25 -2.66
C LEU A 137 -6.93 -21.46 -4.05
N LYS A 138 -5.61 -21.74 -4.14
CA LYS A 138 -4.84 -21.71 -5.39
C LYS A 138 -5.04 -20.38 -6.14
N LYS A 139 -5.00 -19.28 -5.39
CA LYS A 139 -5.13 -17.93 -5.91
C LYS A 139 -3.98 -17.06 -5.43
N VAL A 140 -3.64 -16.08 -6.24
CA VAL A 140 -2.79 -14.95 -5.87
C VAL A 140 -3.64 -13.68 -5.90
N LYS A 141 -3.32 -12.73 -5.02
CA LYS A 141 -3.98 -11.43 -5.00
C LYS A 141 -2.99 -10.32 -4.72
N VAL A 142 -3.36 -9.08 -5.05
CA VAL A 142 -2.73 -7.91 -4.44
C VAL A 142 -3.21 -7.82 -3.00
N ALA A 143 -2.28 -7.91 -2.05
CA ALA A 143 -2.53 -7.81 -0.62
C ALA A 143 -2.52 -6.35 -0.14
N ASN A 144 -1.61 -5.54 -0.69
CA ASN A 144 -1.57 -4.10 -0.45
C ASN A 144 -0.82 -3.36 -1.56
N GLN A 145 -1.14 -2.09 -1.71
CA GLN A 145 -0.31 -1.13 -2.42
C GLN A 145 0.04 0.02 -1.48
N ARG A 146 1.31 0.40 -1.43
CA ARG A 146 1.84 1.47 -0.58
C ARG A 146 2.62 2.47 -1.41
N ILE A 147 2.22 3.72 -1.31
CA ILE A 147 2.83 4.85 -1.99
C ILE A 147 3.43 5.75 -0.93
N GLU A 148 4.69 6.14 -1.12
CA GLU A 148 5.40 7.02 -0.19
C GLU A 148 6.13 8.10 -0.97
N LEU A 149 6.00 9.34 -0.52
CA LEU A 149 6.81 10.46 -0.99
C LEU A 149 7.71 10.89 0.15
N HIS A 150 9.01 10.67 0.00
CA HIS A 150 10.02 11.00 0.98
C HIS A 150 10.63 12.35 0.64
N ASN A 151 10.39 13.33 1.51
CA ASN A 151 11.04 14.62 1.44
C ASN A 151 12.38 14.54 2.18
N GLU A 152 13.38 15.12 1.56
CA GLU A 152 14.66 15.29 2.22
C GLU A 152 14.69 16.60 2.99
N THR A 153 15.14 16.56 4.25
CA THR A 153 15.03 17.70 5.15
C THR A 153 16.36 18.45 5.34
N LEU A 154 17.39 18.18 4.52
CA LEU A 154 18.72 18.80 4.64
C LEU A 154 18.71 20.33 4.56
N ASN A 155 17.76 20.91 3.84
CA ASN A 155 17.60 22.36 3.70
C ASN A 155 16.50 22.94 4.61
N ASN A 156 16.03 22.16 5.58
CA ASN A 156 14.97 22.54 6.51
C ASN A 156 13.66 23.02 5.84
N GLN A 157 13.32 22.49 4.66
CA GLN A 157 12.07 22.82 3.97
C GLN A 157 11.46 21.59 3.28
N TYR A 158 10.16 21.67 2.98
CA TYR A 158 9.51 20.73 2.07
C TYR A 158 9.94 21.06 0.64
N ASN A 159 10.36 20.04 -0.11
CA ASN A 159 10.89 20.21 -1.45
C ASN A 159 9.96 19.72 -2.58
N GLY A 160 8.72 19.38 -2.25
CA GLY A 160 7.69 19.16 -3.26
C GLY A 160 6.98 20.47 -3.64
N LYS A 161 6.18 20.44 -4.71
CA LYS A 161 5.48 21.62 -5.25
C LYS A 161 4.48 22.23 -4.28
N GLU A 162 3.54 21.44 -3.74
CA GLU A 162 2.55 21.85 -2.75
C GLU A 162 2.03 20.63 -1.98
N LEU A 163 2.01 20.70 -0.64
CA LEU A 163 1.61 19.58 0.22
C LEU A 163 0.13 19.21 0.01
N LEU A 164 -0.76 20.21 0.09
CA LEU A 164 -2.20 19.98 0.00
C LEU A 164 -2.63 19.47 -1.38
N THR A 165 -1.96 19.91 -2.45
CA THR A 165 -2.20 19.42 -3.80
C THR A 165 -1.86 17.93 -3.90
N THR A 166 -0.66 17.55 -3.43
CA THR A 166 -0.22 16.14 -3.39
C THR A 166 -1.20 15.27 -2.59
N LEU A 167 -1.65 15.76 -1.43
CA LEU A 167 -2.61 15.05 -0.60
C LEU A 167 -3.99 14.90 -1.26
N ASN A 168 -4.46 15.94 -1.96
CA ASN A 168 -5.70 15.89 -2.71
C ASN A 168 -5.62 14.88 -3.86
N GLU A 169 -4.51 14.88 -4.61
CA GLU A 169 -4.29 13.92 -5.71
C GLU A 169 -4.24 12.48 -5.19
N LEU A 170 -3.50 12.21 -4.10
CA LEU A 170 -3.47 10.88 -3.48
C LEU A 170 -4.82 10.46 -2.92
N GLY A 171 -5.53 11.36 -2.24
CA GLY A 171 -6.85 11.07 -1.69
C GLY A 171 -7.91 10.82 -2.77
N THR A 172 -7.83 11.53 -3.89
CA THR A 172 -8.69 11.32 -5.06
C THR A 172 -8.36 9.99 -5.72
N MET A 173 -7.07 9.69 -5.89
CA MET A 173 -6.60 8.40 -6.38
C MET A 173 -7.06 7.24 -5.48
N LEU A 174 -7.23 7.46 -4.17
CA LEU A 174 -7.79 6.47 -3.24
C LEU A 174 -9.32 6.42 -3.21
N GLU A 175 -10.01 7.27 -3.97
CA GLU A 175 -11.46 7.39 -3.98
C GLU A 175 -12.07 7.55 -2.57
N ILE A 176 -11.49 8.46 -1.78
CA ILE A 176 -11.98 8.83 -0.44
C ILE A 176 -13.20 9.75 -0.60
N GLU A 177 -14.37 9.31 -0.11
CA GLU A 177 -15.65 10.02 -0.29
C GLU A 177 -15.67 11.40 0.38
N ASP A 178 -15.22 11.51 1.63
CA ASP A 178 -15.22 12.75 2.43
C ASP A 178 -13.87 13.48 2.41
N LEU A 179 -13.10 13.35 1.33
CA LEU A 179 -11.72 13.86 1.25
C LEU A 179 -11.62 15.36 1.56
N SER A 180 -12.58 16.16 1.11
CA SER A 180 -12.59 17.61 1.37
C SER A 180 -12.60 17.91 2.87
N ASP A 181 -13.45 17.23 3.63
CA ASP A 181 -13.60 17.44 5.07
C ASP A 181 -12.37 16.93 5.84
N CYS A 182 -11.81 15.80 5.39
CA CYS A 182 -10.52 15.29 5.89
C CYS A 182 -9.39 16.31 5.69
N LEU A 183 -9.30 16.91 4.50
CA LEU A 183 -8.27 17.91 4.18
C LEU A 183 -8.46 19.23 4.94
N GLU A 184 -9.69 19.67 5.19
CA GLU A 184 -9.96 20.83 6.04
C GLU A 184 -9.54 20.55 7.50
N THR A 185 -9.88 19.37 8.04
CA THR A 185 -9.44 18.96 9.38
C THR A 185 -7.92 18.92 9.48
N PHE A 186 -7.25 18.39 8.45
CA PHE A 186 -5.80 18.40 8.36
C PHE A 186 -5.22 19.82 8.35
N LYS A 187 -5.79 20.74 7.54
CA LYS A 187 -5.35 22.15 7.49
C LYS A 187 -5.42 22.80 8.87
N GLU A 188 -6.49 22.57 9.62
CA GLU A 188 -6.63 23.07 10.99
C GLU A 188 -5.56 22.48 11.92
N ALA A 189 -5.28 21.18 11.81
CA ALA A 189 -4.28 20.50 12.63
C ALA A 189 -2.84 21.01 12.42
N ILE A 190 -2.54 21.57 11.24
CA ILE A 190 -1.20 22.06 10.89
C ILE A 190 -1.03 23.58 11.04
N LYS A 191 -2.04 24.29 11.56
CA LYS A 191 -1.99 25.76 11.75
C LYS A 191 -0.93 26.23 12.73
N ASP A 192 -0.47 25.37 13.64
CA ASP A 192 0.64 25.65 14.53
C ASP A 192 1.86 24.80 14.12
N PRO A 193 2.76 25.32 13.26
CA PRO A 193 3.95 24.61 12.81
C PRO A 193 4.88 24.21 13.95
N THR A 194 4.85 24.92 15.09
CA THR A 194 5.75 24.66 16.22
C THR A 194 5.39 23.37 16.95
N ALA A 195 4.16 22.88 16.78
CA ALA A 195 3.67 21.65 17.38
C ALA A 195 3.85 20.39 16.50
N LEU A 196 4.42 20.54 15.29
CA LEU A 196 4.50 19.46 14.30
C LEU A 196 5.71 18.53 14.45
N GLY A 197 6.68 18.86 15.31
CA GLY A 197 7.88 18.05 15.50
C GLY A 197 7.59 16.58 15.81
N ASN A 198 8.10 15.67 14.98
CA ASN A 198 7.92 14.20 15.05
C ASN A 198 6.46 13.73 15.01
N LYS A 199 5.53 14.53 14.47
CA LYS A 199 4.12 14.14 14.35
C LYS A 199 3.89 13.21 13.17
N ASP A 200 2.99 12.26 13.35
CA ASP A 200 2.34 11.50 12.29
C ASP A 200 0.86 11.90 12.32
N ILE A 201 0.40 12.58 11.27
CA ILE A 201 -0.97 13.06 11.16
C ILE A 201 -1.67 12.20 10.11
N VAL A 202 -2.59 11.38 10.59
CA VAL A 202 -3.50 10.59 9.73
C VAL A 202 -4.61 11.51 9.24
N ILE A 203 -4.80 11.54 7.92
CA ILE A 203 -5.83 12.33 7.24
C ILE A 203 -7.09 11.49 7.04
N TYR A 204 -6.89 10.21 6.71
CA TYR A 204 -7.95 9.24 6.52
C TYR A 204 -7.45 7.86 6.93
N GLU A 205 -8.27 7.10 7.66
CA GLU A 205 -8.06 5.67 7.90
C GLU A 205 -9.38 4.93 8.07
N ASP A 206 -9.51 3.78 7.42
CA ASP A 206 -10.57 2.78 7.69
C ASP A 206 -9.97 1.36 7.79
N TYR A 207 -8.64 1.21 7.64
CA TYR A 207 -7.99 -0.10 7.59
C TYR A 207 -8.17 -0.95 8.85
N GLN A 208 -8.45 -0.34 10.01
CA GLN A 208 -8.75 -1.08 11.25
C GLN A 208 -10.10 -1.78 11.16
N GLU A 209 -11.11 -1.12 10.57
CA GLU A 209 -12.41 -1.71 10.28
C GLU A 209 -12.27 -2.78 9.21
N GLY A 210 -11.60 -2.45 8.09
CA GLY A 210 -11.29 -3.41 7.02
C GLY A 210 -10.62 -4.69 7.52
N LYS A 211 -9.67 -4.56 8.46
CA LYS A 211 -9.00 -5.71 9.06
C LYS A 211 -9.92 -6.53 9.96
N LYS A 212 -10.76 -5.86 10.76
CA LYS A 212 -11.71 -6.50 11.67
C LYS A 212 -12.80 -7.25 10.90
N GLU A 213 -13.24 -6.69 9.78
CA GLU A 213 -14.29 -7.24 8.92
C GLU A 213 -13.74 -8.16 7.83
N GLU A 214 -12.41 -8.27 7.71
CA GLU A 214 -11.71 -9.03 6.67
C GLU A 214 -12.11 -8.59 5.26
N THR A 215 -12.27 -7.27 5.08
CA THR A 215 -12.65 -6.60 3.82
C THR A 215 -11.47 -5.81 3.27
N PHE A 216 -11.62 -4.50 3.09
CA PHE A 216 -10.66 -3.62 2.46
C PHE A 216 -10.37 -2.43 3.36
N GLY A 217 -9.17 -1.86 3.23
CA GLY A 217 -8.72 -0.74 4.03
C GLY A 217 -7.87 0.23 3.24
N LYS A 218 -7.95 1.51 3.61
CA LYS A 218 -7.24 2.65 3.05
C LYS A 218 -6.65 3.45 4.20
N LEU A 219 -5.55 4.13 3.90
CA LEU A 219 -4.83 4.99 4.82
C LEU A 219 -4.15 6.11 4.05
N LEU A 220 -4.31 7.35 4.50
CA LEU A 220 -3.61 8.53 3.98
C LEU A 220 -3.07 9.34 5.15
N GLY A 221 -1.80 9.75 5.10
CA GLY A 221 -1.21 10.53 6.18
C GLY A 221 0.11 11.21 5.82
N VAL A 222 0.58 12.02 6.77
CA VAL A 222 1.80 12.82 6.67
C VAL A 222 2.62 12.69 7.94
N LYS A 223 3.91 12.41 7.77
CA LYS A 223 4.91 12.45 8.84
C LYS A 223 5.73 13.72 8.76
N TYR A 224 6.03 14.26 9.91
CA TYR A 224 6.89 15.41 10.12
C TYR A 224 8.17 14.98 10.85
N ASP A 225 9.30 15.57 10.49
CA ASP A 225 10.55 15.36 11.19
C ASP A 225 10.59 16.12 12.52
N LYS A 226 11.72 16.02 13.24
CA LYS A 226 11.94 16.71 14.51
C LYS A 226 11.82 18.24 14.44
N SER A 227 12.00 18.82 13.26
CA SER A 227 11.94 20.26 13.01
C SER A 227 10.54 20.70 12.57
N GLY A 228 9.58 19.79 12.48
CA GLY A 228 8.22 20.09 12.02
C GLY A 228 8.10 20.23 10.50
N ILE A 229 9.05 19.68 9.74
CA ILE A 229 9.03 19.68 8.27
C ILE A 229 8.49 18.34 7.80
N VAL A 230 7.65 18.35 6.76
CA VAL A 230 7.17 17.12 6.12
C VAL A 230 8.38 16.26 5.73
N SER A 231 8.43 15.05 6.26
CA SER A 231 9.45 14.04 5.94
C SER A 231 8.89 12.95 5.03
N GLN A 232 7.61 12.62 5.20
CA GLN A 232 6.95 11.59 4.40
C GLN A 232 5.48 11.90 4.20
N ILE A 233 4.98 11.72 2.97
CA ILE A 233 3.54 11.57 2.69
C ILE A 233 3.33 10.10 2.34
N TYR A 234 2.25 9.48 2.81
CA TYR A 234 1.97 8.08 2.51
C TYR A 234 0.50 7.82 2.23
N ALA A 235 0.25 6.93 1.27
CA ALA A 235 -1.06 6.41 0.90
C ALA A 235 -0.96 4.88 0.85
N VAL A 236 -1.90 4.16 1.45
CA VAL A 236 -1.87 2.70 1.50
C VAL A 236 -3.26 2.13 1.29
N THR A 237 -3.33 1.04 0.54
CA THR A 237 -4.50 0.18 0.42
C THR A 237 -4.19 -1.22 0.95
N TYR A 238 -5.20 -1.90 1.50
CA TYR A 238 -5.10 -3.25 2.03
C TYR A 238 -6.32 -4.06 1.59
N ASP A 239 -6.08 -5.24 1.02
CA ASP A 239 -7.12 -6.26 0.87
C ASP A 239 -6.89 -7.30 1.98
N TYR A 240 -7.80 -7.40 2.94
CA TYR A 240 -7.73 -8.35 4.05
C TYR A 240 -8.48 -9.66 3.78
N ARG A 241 -9.16 -9.77 2.63
CA ARG A 241 -9.90 -10.97 2.27
C ARG A 241 -8.96 -12.16 2.06
N ARG A 242 -9.41 -13.36 2.43
CA ARG A 242 -8.61 -14.60 2.47
C ARG A 242 -9.38 -15.86 2.14
#